data_AF-A0A7U2NQH8-F1
#
_entry.id   AF-A0A7U2NQH8-F1
#
_cell.length_a   1.000
_cell.length_b   1.000
_cell.length_c   1.000
_cell.angle_alpha   90.00
_cell.angle_beta   90.00
_cell.angle_gamma   90.00
#
_symmetry.space_group_name_H-M   'P 1'
#
loop_
_entity.id
_entity.type
_entity.pdbx_description
1 polymer ?
#
loop_
_entity_poly.entity_id
_entity_poly.type
_entity_poly.pdbx_seq_one_letter_code
_entity_poly.pdbx_strand_id
1 'polypeptide(L)'
;MKANGFEMFALMLCSCLFGIIGSAYKMHNLVTAREMILVGTLYITVIIFVYIQYATEDALVRHLRRHTNEVEQQQVIDLQESHRRRLLLLKNAHTVEKRQLQASLGSAHAHFDRLNNDYEWMSSQYQDQLRLVQEQEDRIGYLEGKLHETGQTTPTTRQPFSAPPSQIRFANPPRRQRSSGAPSPLHQVMKPEETEAVAEAEVGQKA
;
A
#
# COMPACT_ATOMS: atom_id res chain seq x y z
N MET A 1 1.83 -17.74 -47.99
CA MET A 1 0.80 -16.83 -48.54
C MET A 1 -0.43 -17.66 -48.81
N LYS A 2 -1.59 -17.33 -48.22
CA LYS A 2 -2.87 -18.00 -48.54
C LYS A 2 -3.42 -17.25 -49.75
N ALA A 3 -3.41 -17.89 -50.93
CA ALA A 3 -3.98 -17.28 -52.12
C ALA A 3 -5.50 -17.18 -51.95
N ASN A 4 -6.06 -15.98 -52.11
CA ASN A 4 -7.50 -15.80 -52.07
C ASN A 4 -8.13 -16.45 -53.30
N GLY A 5 -9.37 -16.96 -53.18
CA GLY A 5 -10.06 -17.62 -54.30
C GLY A 5 -10.16 -16.75 -55.56
N PHE A 6 -10.20 -15.42 -55.38
CA PHE A 6 -10.16 -14.44 -56.47
C PHE A 6 -8.80 -14.38 -57.19
N GLU A 7 -7.69 -14.48 -56.46
CA GLU A 7 -6.34 -14.50 -57.06
C GLU A 7 -6.14 -15.77 -57.88
N MET A 8 -6.61 -16.91 -57.36
CA MET A 8 -6.58 -18.18 -58.08
C MET A 8 -7.43 -18.12 -59.35
N PHE A 9 -8.58 -17.45 -59.30
CA PHE A 9 -9.43 -17.19 -60.47
C PHE A 9 -8.76 -16.24 -61.48
N ALA A 10 -8.12 -15.17 -61.03
CA ALA A 10 -7.41 -14.23 -61.89
C ALA A 10 -6.20 -14.87 -62.58
N LEU A 11 -5.43 -15.71 -61.86
CA LEU A 11 -4.31 -16.48 -62.42
C LEU A 11 -4.79 -17.55 -63.42
N MET A 12 -5.91 -18.21 -63.11
CA MET A 12 -6.56 -19.14 -64.04
C MET A 12 -7.01 -18.41 -65.32
N LEU A 13 -7.67 -17.26 -65.21
CA LEU A 13 -8.03 -16.41 -66.36
C LEU A 13 -6.81 -15.96 -67.15
N CYS A 14 -5.73 -15.51 -66.49
CA CYS A 14 -4.49 -15.13 -67.17
C CYS A 14 -3.86 -16.30 -67.93
N SER A 15 -3.83 -17.51 -67.34
CA SER A 15 -3.30 -18.69 -68.03
C SER A 15 -4.19 -19.13 -69.21
N CYS A 16 -5.51 -19.05 -69.06
CA CYS A 16 -6.47 -19.32 -70.14
C CYS A 16 -6.33 -18.31 -71.29
N LEU A 17 -6.27 -17.01 -70.98
CA LEU A 17 -6.07 -15.95 -71.97
C LEU A 17 -4.73 -16.08 -72.69
N PHE A 18 -3.66 -16.43 -71.98
CA PHE A 18 -2.35 -16.69 -72.59
C PHE A 18 -2.40 -17.88 -73.56
N GLY A 19 -3.11 -18.96 -73.18
CA GLY A 19 -3.36 -20.10 -74.06
C GLY A 19 -4.18 -19.73 -75.30
N ILE A 20 -5.21 -18.90 -75.13
CA ILE A 20 -6.04 -18.39 -76.23
C ILE A 20 -5.20 -17.52 -77.18
N ILE A 21 -4.41 -16.57 -76.66
CA ILE A 21 -3.51 -15.72 -77.45
C ILE A 21 -2.50 -16.57 -78.22
N GLY A 22 -1.87 -17.56 -77.56
CA GLY A 22 -0.92 -18.46 -78.21
C GLY A 22 -1.55 -19.33 -79.30
N SER A 23 -2.79 -19.78 -79.11
CA SER A 23 -3.54 -20.56 -80.11
C SER A 23 -4.00 -19.71 -81.30
N ALA A 24 -4.47 -18.49 -81.04
CA ALA A 24 -4.92 -17.53 -82.06
C ALA A 24 -3.74 -17.03 -82.90
N TYR A 25 -2.55 -16.87 -82.30
CA TYR A 25 -1.32 -16.57 -83.01
C TYR A 25 -0.92 -17.68 -84.00
N LYS A 26 -1.13 -18.96 -83.63
CA LYS A 26 -0.91 -20.10 -84.53
C LYS A 26 -1.95 -20.20 -85.66
N MET A 27 -3.17 -19.69 -85.44
CA MET A 27 -4.26 -19.62 -86.43
C MET A 27 -4.38 -18.23 -87.08
N HIS A 28 -3.25 -17.57 -87.35
CA HIS A 28 -3.16 -16.22 -87.90
C HIS A 28 -4.00 -15.97 -89.18
N ASN A 29 -4.33 -17.02 -89.94
CA ASN A 29 -5.13 -16.93 -91.16
C ASN A 29 -6.65 -16.79 -90.93
N LEU A 30 -7.16 -17.09 -89.71
CA LEU A 30 -8.60 -17.07 -89.40
C LEU A 30 -9.03 -15.94 -88.46
N VAL A 31 -8.08 -15.35 -87.72
CA VAL A 31 -8.37 -14.36 -86.67
C VAL A 31 -7.98 -12.96 -87.15
N THR A 32 -8.90 -12.00 -87.01
CA THR A 32 -8.67 -10.64 -87.50
C THR A 32 -7.80 -9.86 -86.50
N ALA A 33 -6.86 -9.03 -86.97
CA ALA A 33 -5.94 -8.27 -86.11
C ALA A 33 -6.62 -7.47 -84.98
N ARG A 34 -7.87 -7.03 -85.19
CA ARG A 34 -8.69 -6.32 -84.17
C ARG A 34 -9.01 -7.19 -82.95
N GLU A 35 -9.25 -8.48 -83.13
CA GLU A 35 -9.60 -9.42 -82.06
C GLU A 35 -8.37 -9.74 -81.20
N MET A 36 -7.20 -9.88 -81.83
CA MET A 36 -5.92 -10.04 -81.12
C MET A 36 -5.58 -8.83 -80.26
N ILE A 37 -5.84 -7.61 -80.76
CA ILE A 37 -5.65 -6.37 -79.99
C ILE A 37 -6.62 -6.34 -78.80
N LEU A 38 -7.89 -6.72 -78.99
CA LEU A 38 -8.88 -6.72 -77.91
C LEU A 38 -8.51 -7.72 -76.79
N VAL A 39 -8.13 -8.95 -77.14
CA VAL A 39 -7.69 -9.95 -76.16
C VAL A 39 -6.40 -9.51 -75.46
N GLY A 40 -5.47 -8.90 -76.19
CA GLY A 40 -4.25 -8.32 -75.61
C GLY A 40 -4.53 -7.19 -74.63
N THR A 41 -5.43 -6.26 -74.96
CA THR A 41 -5.82 -5.17 -74.05
C THR A 41 -6.51 -5.70 -72.78
N LEU A 42 -7.40 -6.70 -72.91
CA LEU A 42 -8.05 -7.34 -71.77
C LEU A 42 -7.02 -8.00 -70.85
N TYR A 43 -6.06 -8.74 -71.41
CA TYR A 43 -4.97 -9.34 -70.64
C TYR A 43 -4.14 -8.30 -69.88
N ILE A 44 -3.77 -7.20 -70.53
CA ILE A 44 -3.02 -6.10 -69.90
C ILE A 44 -3.83 -5.46 -68.77
N THR A 45 -5.13 -5.22 -68.96
CA THR A 45 -5.98 -4.64 -67.91
C THR A 45 -6.10 -5.55 -66.67
N VAL A 46 -6.20 -6.87 -66.86
CA VAL A 46 -6.24 -7.83 -65.75
C VAL A 46 -4.91 -7.83 -64.98
N ILE A 47 -3.77 -7.78 -65.67
CA ILE A 47 -2.45 -7.69 -65.02
C ILE A 47 -2.32 -6.40 -64.21
N ILE A 48 -2.70 -5.26 -64.79
CA ILE A 48 -2.64 -3.96 -64.12
C ILE A 48 -3.54 -3.98 -62.88
N PHE A 49 -4.74 -4.55 -62.97
CA PHE A 49 -5.66 -4.66 -61.86
C PHE A 49 -5.10 -5.50 -60.70
N VAL A 50 -4.55 -6.69 -61.00
CA VAL A 50 -3.91 -7.56 -60.00
C VAL A 50 -2.71 -6.85 -59.36
N TYR A 51 -1.89 -6.14 -60.15
CA TYR A 51 -0.77 -5.38 -59.63
C TYR A 51 -1.21 -4.26 -58.67
N ILE A 52 -2.26 -3.50 -59.03
CA ILE A 52 -2.82 -2.45 -58.17
C ILE A 52 -3.38 -3.06 -56.86
N GLN A 53 -4.03 -4.22 -56.94
CA GLN A 53 -4.55 -4.91 -55.75
C GLN A 53 -3.43 -5.31 -54.79
N TYR A 54 -2.34 -5.90 -55.29
CA TYR A 54 -1.18 -6.21 -54.45
C TYR A 54 -0.50 -4.97 -53.87
N ALA A 55 -0.35 -3.91 -54.68
CA ALA A 55 0.29 -2.67 -54.23
C ALA A 55 -0.53 -1.97 -53.14
N THR A 56 -1.86 -1.99 -53.24
CA THR A 56 -2.76 -1.40 -52.24
C THR A 56 -2.80 -2.20 -50.94
N GLU A 57 -2.80 -3.54 -51.02
CA GLU A 57 -2.72 -4.40 -49.83
C GLU A 57 -1.41 -4.17 -49.06
N ASP A 58 -0.27 -4.16 -49.74
CA ASP A 58 1.03 -3.93 -49.09
C ASP A 58 1.15 -2.52 -48.49
N ALA A 59 0.60 -1.49 -49.16
CA ALA A 59 0.55 -0.15 -48.61
C ALA A 59 -0.33 -0.08 -47.35
N LEU A 60 -1.48 -0.76 -47.35
CA LEU A 60 -2.39 -0.82 -46.21
C LEU A 60 -1.79 -1.59 -45.04
N VAL A 61 -1.13 -2.73 -45.30
CA VAL A 61 -0.41 -3.50 -44.28
C VAL A 61 0.73 -2.68 -43.67
N ARG A 62 1.51 -1.97 -44.50
CA ARG A 62 2.58 -1.09 -44.01
C ARG A 62 2.03 0.06 -43.15
N HIS A 63 0.92 0.67 -43.57
CA HIS A 63 0.27 1.72 -42.81
C HIS A 63 -0.25 1.19 -41.45
N LEU A 64 -1.01 0.10 -41.45
CA LEU A 64 -1.52 -0.53 -40.22
C LEU A 64 -0.41 -0.94 -39.28
N ARG A 65 0.66 -1.56 -39.81
CA ARG A 65 1.82 -1.97 -39.01
C ARG A 65 2.51 -0.78 -38.37
N ARG A 66 2.63 0.34 -39.08
CA ARG A 66 3.23 1.57 -38.55
C ARG A 66 2.40 2.12 -37.39
N HIS A 67 1.09 2.29 -37.57
CA HIS A 67 0.19 2.77 -36.51
C HIS A 67 0.16 1.82 -35.31
N THR A 68 0.16 0.52 -35.55
CA THR A 68 0.21 -0.48 -34.47
C THR A 68 1.49 -0.35 -33.67
N ASN A 69 2.64 -0.23 -34.33
CA ASN A 69 3.93 -0.04 -33.65
C ASN A 69 3.97 1.29 -32.87
N GLU A 70 3.44 2.37 -33.43
CA GLU A 70 3.38 3.68 -32.75
C GLU A 70 2.49 3.61 -31.50
N VAL A 71 1.34 2.96 -31.58
CA VAL A 71 0.44 2.73 -30.44
C VAL A 71 1.10 1.85 -29.39
N GLU A 72 1.75 0.75 -29.78
CA GLU A 72 2.47 -0.14 -28.87
C GLU A 72 3.60 0.62 -28.16
N GLN A 73 4.38 1.41 -28.88
CA GLN A 73 5.44 2.24 -28.29
C GLN A 73 4.88 3.26 -27.31
N GLN A 74 3.78 3.95 -27.67
CA GLN A 74 3.15 4.91 -26.79
C GLN A 74 2.62 4.25 -25.52
N GLN A 75 1.99 3.07 -25.63
CA GLN A 75 1.51 2.32 -24.48
C GLN A 75 2.65 1.90 -23.53
N VAL A 76 3.80 1.48 -24.08
CA VAL A 76 4.98 1.14 -23.26
C VAL A 76 5.51 2.38 -22.53
N ILE A 77 5.58 3.53 -23.21
CA ILE A 77 6.03 4.79 -22.62
C ILE A 77 5.08 5.22 -21.50
N ASP A 78 3.77 5.21 -21.76
CA ASP A 78 2.75 5.60 -20.78
C ASP A 78 2.77 4.67 -19.55
N LEU A 79 2.95 3.36 -19.77
CA LEU A 79 3.08 2.38 -18.70
C LEU A 79 4.35 2.64 -17.87
N GLN A 80 5.49 2.86 -18.51
CA GLN A 80 6.75 3.16 -17.83
C GLN A 80 6.66 4.47 -17.04
N GLU A 81 6.02 5.49 -17.58
CA GLU A 81 5.84 6.78 -16.91
C GLU A 81 4.90 6.65 -15.71
N SER A 82 3.77 5.95 -15.86
CA SER A 82 2.84 5.69 -14.75
C SER A 82 3.52 4.90 -13.62
N HIS A 83 4.33 3.91 -13.96
CA HIS A 83 5.10 3.12 -13.01
C HIS A 83 6.14 3.98 -12.27
N ARG A 84 6.88 4.82 -13.00
CA ARG A 84 7.83 5.77 -12.42
C ARG A 84 7.15 6.74 -11.46
N ARG A 85 6.00 7.32 -11.83
CA ARG A 85 5.22 8.22 -10.96
C ARG A 85 4.79 7.51 -9.69
N ARG A 86 4.27 6.28 -9.80
CA ARG A 86 3.86 5.47 -8.65
C ARG A 86 5.04 5.16 -7.71
N LEU A 87 6.19 4.79 -8.24
CA LEU A 87 7.40 4.55 -7.44
C LEU A 87 7.85 5.79 -6.67
N LEU A 88 7.82 6.97 -7.32
CA LEU A 88 8.18 8.22 -6.65
C LEU A 88 7.20 8.56 -5.52
N LEU A 89 5.90 8.41 -5.74
CA LEU A 89 4.88 8.61 -4.71
C LEU A 89 5.09 7.65 -3.53
N LEU A 90 5.31 6.38 -3.81
CA LEU A 90 5.54 5.36 -2.77
C LEU A 90 6.81 5.66 -1.96
N LYS A 91 7.90 6.03 -2.63
CA LYS A 91 9.17 6.40 -1.97
C LYS A 91 9.00 7.63 -1.08
N ASN A 92 8.25 8.62 -1.52
CA ASN A 92 7.95 9.81 -0.74
C ASN A 92 7.10 9.48 0.48
N ALA A 93 6.03 8.69 0.31
CA ALA A 93 5.17 8.24 1.42
C ALA A 93 5.98 7.47 2.47
N HIS A 94 6.80 6.50 2.04
CA HIS A 94 7.68 5.75 2.93
C HIS A 94 8.68 6.65 3.67
N THR A 95 9.23 7.67 3.00
CA THR A 95 10.16 8.61 3.65
C THR A 95 9.46 9.45 4.71
N VAL A 96 8.21 9.87 4.46
CA VAL A 96 7.39 10.60 5.43
C VAL A 96 7.07 9.73 6.63
N GLU A 97 6.61 8.51 6.41
CA GLU A 97 6.28 7.56 7.48
C GLU A 97 7.52 7.23 8.33
N LYS A 98 8.67 6.98 7.69
CA LYS A 98 9.94 6.77 8.40
C LYS A 98 10.29 7.95 9.31
N ARG A 99 10.11 9.19 8.85
CA ARG A 99 10.38 10.38 9.67
C ARG A 99 9.39 10.50 10.84
N GLN A 100 8.12 10.19 10.62
CA GLN A 100 7.11 10.17 11.68
C GLN A 100 7.44 9.13 12.74
N LEU A 101 7.83 7.93 12.34
CA LEU A 101 8.26 6.87 13.26
C LEU A 101 9.50 7.29 14.05
N GLN A 102 10.50 7.90 13.40
CA GLN A 102 11.68 8.42 14.09
C GLN A 102 11.34 9.51 15.11
N ALA A 103 10.41 10.42 14.77
CA ALA A 103 9.95 11.46 15.69
C ALA A 103 9.19 10.84 16.89
N SER A 104 8.32 9.87 16.64
CA SER A 104 7.60 9.15 17.70
C SER A 104 8.55 8.38 18.61
N LEU A 105 9.56 7.72 18.05
CA LEU A 105 10.58 7.00 18.82
C LEU A 105 11.41 7.96 19.68
N GLY A 106 11.81 9.11 19.12
CA GLY A 106 12.51 10.15 19.87
C GLY A 106 11.67 10.71 21.02
N SER A 107 10.38 10.95 20.79
CA SER A 107 9.45 11.40 21.84
C SER A 107 9.27 10.34 22.93
N ALA A 108 9.12 9.07 22.57
CA ALA A 108 9.03 7.97 23.53
C ALA A 108 10.31 7.85 24.36
N HIS A 109 11.48 7.98 23.72
CA HIS A 109 12.77 7.94 24.42
C HIS A 109 12.89 9.08 25.44
N ALA A 110 12.55 10.31 25.05
CA ALA A 110 12.55 11.45 25.97
C ALA A 110 11.57 11.25 27.15
N HIS A 111 10.43 10.59 26.92
CA HIS A 111 9.51 10.21 28.00
C HIS A 111 10.12 9.18 28.96
N PHE A 112 10.83 8.17 28.44
CA PHE A 112 11.55 7.20 29.25
C PHE A 112 12.66 7.85 30.07
N ASP A 113 13.47 8.72 29.47
CA ASP A 113 14.54 9.43 30.17
C ASP A 113 13.98 10.27 31.31
N ARG A 114 12.88 10.99 31.07
CA ARG A 114 12.19 11.76 32.10
C ARG A 114 11.71 10.87 33.24
N LEU A 115 11.06 9.74 32.92
CA LEU A 115 10.54 8.82 33.93
C LEU A 115 11.67 8.17 34.73
N ASN A 116 12.79 7.85 34.08
CA ASN A 116 13.98 7.35 34.75
C ASN A 116 14.57 8.38 35.71
N ASN A 117 14.68 9.65 35.28
CA ASN A 117 15.16 10.73 36.14
C ASN A 117 14.21 10.97 37.34
N ASP A 118 12.90 10.94 37.13
CA ASP A 118 11.91 11.07 38.20
C ASP A 118 12.02 9.90 39.20
N TYR A 119 12.25 8.68 38.71
CA TYR A 119 12.50 7.50 39.53
C TYR A 119 13.79 7.61 40.33
N GLU A 120 14.90 7.99 39.70
CA GLU A 120 16.19 8.20 40.35
C GLU A 120 16.07 9.27 41.45
N TRP A 121 15.45 10.41 41.15
CA TRP A 121 15.19 11.46 42.13
C TRP A 121 14.38 10.94 43.31
N MET A 122 13.25 10.26 43.07
CA MET A 122 12.41 9.73 44.14
C MET A 122 13.15 8.69 44.99
N SER A 123 13.96 7.84 44.36
CA SER A 123 14.77 6.85 45.06
C SER A 123 15.83 7.51 45.95
N SER A 124 16.45 8.60 45.49
CA SER A 124 17.42 9.36 46.28
C SER A 124 16.77 10.04 47.49
N GLN A 125 15.60 10.65 47.30
CA GLN A 125 14.83 11.27 48.39
C GLN A 125 14.43 10.24 49.45
N TYR A 126 14.03 9.04 49.04
CA TYR A 126 13.68 7.97 49.96
C TYR A 126 14.90 7.48 50.76
N GLN A 127 16.06 7.35 50.12
CA GLN A 127 17.30 6.99 50.80
C GLN A 127 17.72 8.07 51.81
N ASP A 128 17.62 9.35 51.45
CA ASP A 128 17.90 10.47 52.37
C ASP A 128 16.95 10.47 53.57
N GLN A 129 15.66 10.20 53.34
CA GLN A 129 14.68 10.10 54.42
C GLN A 129 15.02 8.96 55.38
N LEU A 130 15.37 7.77 54.87
CA LEU A 130 15.81 6.64 55.71
C LEU A 130 17.05 7.00 56.53
N ARG A 131 18.02 7.68 55.92
CA ARG A 131 19.23 8.14 56.62
C ARG A 131 18.89 9.13 57.74
N LEU A 132 18.03 10.11 57.49
CA LEU A 132 17.60 11.08 58.50
C LEU A 132 16.86 10.42 59.66
N VAL A 133 15.99 9.45 59.37
CA VAL A 133 15.29 8.67 60.41
C VAL A 133 16.30 7.88 61.26
N GLN A 134 17.27 7.23 60.64
CA GLN A 134 18.31 6.50 61.35
C GLN A 134 19.17 7.41 62.23
N GLU A 135 19.61 8.56 61.72
CA GLU A 135 20.37 9.56 62.50
C GLU A 135 19.55 10.09 63.69
N GLN A 136 18.24 10.26 63.51
CA GLN A 136 17.33 10.65 64.59
C GLN A 136 17.19 9.55 65.65
N GLU A 137 17.02 8.29 65.25
CA GLU A 137 16.97 7.13 66.15
C GLU A 137 18.26 6.98 66.94
N ASP A 138 19.42 7.11 66.30
CA ASP A 138 20.73 7.07 66.95
C ASP A 138 20.88 8.20 67.99
N ARG A 139 20.43 9.40 67.64
CA ARG A 139 20.44 10.55 68.56
C ARG A 139 19.50 10.34 69.75
N ILE A 140 18.32 9.79 69.53
CA ILE A 140 17.37 9.43 70.60
C ILE A 140 18.03 8.39 71.50
N GLY A 141 18.59 7.31 70.93
CA GLY A 141 19.27 6.25 71.69
C GLY A 141 20.42 6.78 72.53
N TYR A 142 21.23 7.71 71.99
CA TYR A 142 22.30 8.38 72.74
C TYR A 142 21.77 9.20 73.92
N LEU A 143 20.73 10.01 73.69
CA LEU A 143 20.13 10.84 74.74
C LEU A 143 19.45 10.00 75.82
N GLU A 144 18.75 8.92 75.44
CA GLU A 144 18.17 7.95 76.37
C GLU A 144 19.26 7.28 77.21
N GLY A 145 20.38 6.88 76.60
CA GLY A 145 21.55 6.36 77.32
C GLY A 145 22.12 7.36 78.32
N LYS A 146 22.28 8.63 77.91
CA LYS A 146 22.77 9.72 78.79
C LYS A 146 21.82 10.06 79.94
N LEU A 147 20.50 10.03 79.70
CA LEU A 147 19.48 10.21 80.75
C LEU A 147 19.53 9.08 81.77
N HIS A 148 19.77 7.85 81.32
CA HIS A 148 19.93 6.71 82.21
C HIS A 148 21.17 6.85 83.12
N GLU A 149 22.31 7.28 82.55
CA GLU A 149 23.56 7.54 83.31
C GLU A 149 23.38 8.63 84.39
N THR A 150 22.54 9.63 84.14
CA THR A 150 22.31 10.76 85.07
C THR A 150 21.22 10.49 86.11
N GLY A 151 20.67 9.27 86.15
CA GLY A 151 19.71 8.83 87.17
C GLY A 151 18.29 9.39 86.99
N GLN A 152 18.02 10.16 85.93
CA GLN A 152 16.66 10.62 85.60
C GLN A 152 15.90 9.53 84.84
N THR A 153 15.44 8.52 85.59
CA THR A 153 14.59 7.45 85.08
C THR A 153 13.11 7.81 85.23
N THR A 154 12.65 8.86 84.57
CA THR A 154 11.20 9.04 84.39
C THR A 154 10.77 8.39 83.07
N PRO A 155 9.83 7.43 83.09
CA PRO A 155 9.33 6.82 81.87
C PRO A 155 8.38 7.84 81.22
N THR A 156 8.93 8.71 80.37
CA THR A 156 8.09 9.50 79.47
C THR A 156 7.56 8.54 78.41
N THR A 157 6.43 7.93 78.76
CA THR A 157 5.48 7.20 77.92
C THR A 157 5.79 7.31 76.43
N ARG A 158 6.32 6.23 75.86
CA ARG A 158 6.33 5.95 74.42
C ARG A 158 4.89 6.02 73.91
N GLN A 159 4.42 7.22 73.53
CA GLN A 159 3.33 7.31 72.58
C GLN A 159 3.90 7.02 71.20
N PRO A 160 3.27 6.15 70.39
CA PRO A 160 3.71 5.92 69.02
C PRO A 160 3.51 7.22 68.24
N PHE A 161 4.61 7.90 67.89
CA PHE A 161 4.61 9.02 66.96
C PHE A 161 4.47 8.52 65.52
N SER A 162 3.35 7.87 65.21
CA SER A 162 2.99 7.55 63.82
C SER A 162 2.20 8.67 63.14
N ALA A 163 1.94 9.80 63.80
CA ALA A 163 1.38 10.99 63.17
C ALA A 163 1.73 12.28 63.93
N PRO A 164 2.10 13.37 63.25
CA PRO A 164 2.19 14.70 63.88
C PRO A 164 0.78 15.14 64.35
N PRO A 165 0.60 15.58 65.61
CA PRO A 165 -0.70 15.99 66.14
C PRO A 165 -1.27 17.27 65.50
N SER A 166 -0.52 17.95 64.63
CA SER A 166 -0.92 19.20 63.97
C SER A 166 -1.61 19.05 62.60
N GLN A 167 -1.78 17.84 62.06
CA GLN A 167 -2.35 17.65 60.71
C GLN A 167 -3.71 16.96 60.63
N ILE A 168 -4.32 16.55 61.75
CA ILE A 168 -5.67 15.96 61.72
C ILE A 168 -6.73 17.04 61.98
N ARG A 169 -6.77 18.05 61.11
CA ARG A 169 -8.04 18.70 60.75
C ARG A 169 -8.43 18.14 59.40
N PHE A 170 -9.16 17.02 59.41
CA PHE A 170 -9.96 16.68 58.25
C PHE A 170 -11.00 17.79 58.09
N ALA A 171 -10.76 18.71 57.15
CA ALA A 171 -11.86 19.44 56.57
C ALA A 171 -12.87 18.39 56.11
N ASN A 172 -14.12 18.50 56.57
CA ASN A 172 -15.18 17.59 56.14
C ASN A 172 -15.10 17.47 54.62
N PRO A 173 -14.96 16.24 54.07
CA PRO A 173 -14.84 16.08 52.63
C PRO A 173 -16.06 16.75 51.98
N PRO A 174 -15.86 17.47 50.86
CA PRO A 174 -16.95 18.19 50.21
C PRO A 174 -18.10 17.22 49.97
N ARG A 175 -19.25 17.51 50.58
CA ARG A 175 -20.47 16.70 50.49
C ARG A 175 -20.82 16.62 49.01
N ARG A 176 -20.58 15.47 48.38
CA ARG A 176 -20.97 15.18 47.00
C ARG A 176 -22.44 15.54 46.85
N GLN A 177 -22.74 16.66 46.19
CA GLN A 177 -24.00 16.79 45.49
C GLN A 177 -23.96 15.71 44.41
N ARG A 178 -24.84 14.72 44.53
CA ARG A 178 -25.08 13.75 43.46
C ARG A 178 -25.66 14.54 42.28
N SER A 179 -24.81 15.06 41.41
CA SER A 179 -25.23 15.34 40.04
C SER A 179 -25.43 13.98 39.37
N SER A 180 -26.66 13.74 38.95
CA SER A 180 -27.01 12.63 38.09
C SER A 180 -26.27 12.75 36.76
N GLY A 181 -25.57 11.69 36.35
CA GLY A 181 -25.18 11.49 34.96
C GLY A 181 -23.70 11.66 34.66
N ALA A 182 -22.88 10.67 35.03
CA ALA A 182 -21.72 10.28 34.23
C ALA A 182 -21.35 8.82 34.56
N PRO A 183 -21.31 7.89 33.58
CA PRO A 183 -20.91 6.52 33.82
C PRO A 183 -19.42 6.45 34.13
N SER A 184 -19.08 5.68 35.17
CA SER A 184 -17.71 5.45 35.66
C SER A 184 -16.94 4.53 34.70
N PRO A 185 -15.63 4.73 34.45
CA PRO A 185 -14.87 4.06 33.38
C PRO A 185 -14.43 2.62 33.70
N LEU A 186 -15.00 1.99 34.73
CA LEU A 186 -14.56 0.68 35.23
C LEU A 186 -15.45 -0.50 34.78
N HIS A 187 -16.33 -0.29 33.81
CA HIS A 187 -17.18 -1.34 33.23
C HIS A 187 -16.80 -1.65 31.76
N GLN A 188 -15.51 -1.86 31.50
CA GLN A 188 -15.04 -2.51 30.28
C GLN A 188 -14.18 -3.71 30.66
N VAL A 189 -14.84 -4.76 31.15
CA VAL A 189 -14.29 -6.10 31.23
C VAL A 189 -15.14 -6.97 30.32
N MET A 190 -14.47 -7.44 29.25
CA MET A 190 -14.82 -8.42 28.22
C MET A 190 -16.16 -9.17 28.36
N LYS A 191 -16.95 -9.13 27.28
CA LYS A 191 -17.71 -10.31 26.81
C LYS A 191 -16.96 -10.91 25.61
N PRO A 192 -16.67 -12.22 25.58
CA PRO A 192 -16.20 -12.88 24.37
C PRO A 192 -17.36 -13.02 23.38
N GLU A 193 -17.15 -12.57 22.15
CA GLU A 193 -18.06 -12.82 21.04
C GLU A 193 -17.63 -14.15 20.40
N GLU A 194 -18.54 -15.12 20.41
CA GLU A 194 -18.35 -16.42 19.80
C GLU A 194 -18.28 -16.27 18.28
N THR A 195 -17.20 -16.78 17.71
CA THR A 195 -17.02 -16.99 16.27
C THR A 195 -17.98 -18.07 15.78
N GLU A 196 -19.05 -17.69 15.07
CA GLU A 196 -19.70 -18.59 14.11
C GLU A 196 -19.05 -18.41 12.74
N ALA A 197 -18.12 -19.30 12.45
CA ALA A 197 -17.81 -19.70 11.09
C ALA A 197 -18.87 -20.71 10.64
N VAL A 198 -19.77 -20.30 9.75
CA VAL A 198 -20.49 -21.24 8.89
C VAL A 198 -20.21 -20.85 7.45
N ALA A 199 -19.28 -21.61 6.87
CA ALA A 199 -19.24 -21.82 5.44
C ALA A 199 -20.47 -22.65 5.07
N GLU A 200 -21.27 -22.17 4.11
CA GLU A 200 -22.02 -23.07 3.25
C GLU A 200 -22.17 -22.43 1.87
N ALA A 201 -21.52 -23.09 0.92
CA ALA A 201 -21.73 -22.95 -0.49
C ALA A 201 -22.96 -23.79 -0.88
N GLU A 202 -23.87 -23.24 -1.67
CA GLU A 202 -24.66 -23.96 -2.70
C GLU A 202 -25.31 -22.89 -3.60
N VAL A 203 -24.82 -22.68 -4.83
CA VAL A 203 -25.21 -23.36 -6.08
C VAL A 203 -26.62 -23.00 -6.56
N GLY A 204 -26.65 -22.24 -7.66
CA GLY A 204 -27.40 -22.66 -8.85
C GLY A 204 -28.86 -22.23 -9.04
N GLN A 205 -29.05 -21.50 -10.14
CA GLN A 205 -30.08 -21.73 -11.17
C GLN A 205 -31.52 -21.19 -11.02
N LYS A 206 -31.93 -20.57 -12.14
CA LYS A 206 -33.26 -20.14 -12.63
C LYS A 206 -33.67 -18.74 -12.16
N ALA A 207 -34.01 -17.79 -13.04
CA ALA A 207 -34.36 -17.80 -14.46
C ALA A 207 -33.97 -16.46 -15.11
#